data_AF-A0A058ZS01-F1
#
_entry.id   AF-A0A058ZS01-F1
#
_cell.length_a   1.000
_cell.length_b   1.000
_cell.length_c   1.000
_cell.angle_alpha   90.00
_cell.angle_beta   90.00
_cell.angle_gamma   90.00
#
_symmetry.space_group_name_H-M   'P 1'
#
loop_
_entity.id
_entity.type
_entity.pdbx_description
1 polymer ?
#
loop_
_entity_poly.entity_id
_entity_poly.type
_entity_poly.pdbx_seq_one_letter_code
_entity_poly.pdbx_strand_id
1 'polypeptide(L)'
;MFVKVKMEGVAIVRKINLRTYRSYNSLKGALIAMFSRYNRDDFKDHASYTLTYQDKEGDWLLAGDLPWLNFVESVHRLQIQRSRD
;
A
#
# COMPACT_ATOMS: atom_id res chain seq x y z
N MET A 1 -4.78 5.97 -13.13
CA MET A 1 -5.58 6.37 -11.95
C MET A 1 -4.59 6.62 -10.84
N PHE A 2 -4.65 7.79 -10.20
CA PHE A 2 -3.68 8.11 -9.16
C PHE A 2 -4.28 7.95 -7.77
N VAL A 3 -3.57 7.23 -6.91
CA VAL A 3 -3.99 6.92 -5.54
C VAL A 3 -2.96 7.47 -4.57
N LYS A 4 -3.44 8.06 -3.47
CA LYS A 4 -2.56 8.49 -2.37
C LYS A 4 -2.22 7.28 -1.51
N VAL A 5 -0.94 7.12 -1.17
CA VAL A 5 -0.45 6.11 -0.25
C VAL A 5 0.25 6.76 0.94
N LYS A 6 -0.08 6.28 2.13
CA LYS A 6 0.56 6.65 3.40
C LYS A 6 1.18 5.39 4.02
N MET A 7 2.32 5.56 4.68
CA MET A 7 2.86 4.54 5.58
C MET A 7 2.68 5.01 7.02
N GLU A 8 2.18 4.13 7.88
CA GLU A 8 2.03 4.41 9.30
C GLU A 8 3.38 4.72 9.94
N GLY A 9 3.41 5.72 10.83
CA GLY A 9 4.65 6.20 11.45
C GLY A 9 5.54 7.08 10.56
N VAL A 10 5.21 7.27 9.27
CA VAL A 10 5.99 8.09 8.33
C VAL A 10 5.19 9.32 7.92
N ALA A 11 5.78 10.52 8.05
CA ALA A 11 5.14 11.79 7.64
C ALA A 11 4.99 11.94 6.12
N ILE A 12 5.53 11.00 5.34
CA ILE A 12 5.58 11.06 3.88
C ILE A 12 4.31 10.42 3.30
N VAL A 13 3.57 11.22 2.53
CA VAL A 13 2.48 10.76 1.65
C VAL A 13 2.97 10.80 0.21
N ARG A 14 2.74 9.72 -0.55
CA ARG A 14 3.07 9.62 -1.97
C ARG A 14 1.81 9.46 -2.81
N LYS A 15 1.93 9.73 -4.11
CA LYS A 15 0.88 9.49 -5.10
C LYS A 15 1.44 8.54 -6.15
N ILE A 16 0.77 7.42 -6.38
CA ILE A 16 1.18 6.39 -7.34
C ILE A 16 0.15 6.29 -8.46
N ASN A 17 0.57 5.94 -9.68
CA ASN A 17 -0.36 5.60 -10.74
C ASN A 17 -0.68 4.11 -10.68
N LEU A 18 -1.86 3.74 -10.18
CA LEU A 18 -2.21 2.33 -9.97
C LEU A 18 -2.26 1.52 -11.27
N ARG A 19 -2.44 2.18 -12.42
CA ARG A 19 -2.45 1.53 -13.75
C ARG A 19 -1.08 0.98 -14.16
N THR A 20 0.01 1.31 -13.47
CA THR A 20 1.34 0.76 -13.76
C THR A 20 1.52 -0.66 -13.21
N TYR A 21 0.59 -1.14 -12.40
CA TYR A 21 0.65 -2.45 -11.74
C TYR A 21 -0.40 -3.40 -12.31
N ARG A 22 -0.10 -4.69 -12.30
CA ARG A 22 -0.99 -5.75 -12.84
C ARG A 22 -1.42 -6.77 -11.79
N SER A 23 -0.95 -6.62 -10.55
CA SER A 23 -1.27 -7.52 -9.43
C SER A 23 -0.91 -6.89 -8.09
N TYR A 24 -1.49 -7.42 -7.01
CA TYR A 24 -1.11 -7.03 -5.65
C TYR A 24 0.38 -7.24 -5.38
N ASN A 25 0.98 -8.30 -5.92
CA ASN A 25 2.40 -8.57 -5.71
C ASN A 25 3.27 -7.45 -6.32
N SER A 26 2.96 -7.03 -7.57
CA SER A 26 3.68 -5.93 -8.23
C SER A 26 3.49 -4.59 -7.50
N LEU A 27 2.30 -4.34 -6.97
CA LEU A 27 2.01 -3.15 -6.15
C LEU A 27 2.78 -3.18 -4.83
N LYS A 28 2.69 -4.29 -4.06
CA LYS A 28 3.36 -4.46 -2.77
C LYS A 28 4.87 -4.29 -2.91
N GLY A 29 5.49 -4.94 -3.90
CA GLY A 29 6.93 -4.82 -4.15
C GLY A 29 7.35 -3.37 -4.46
N ALA A 30 6.59 -2.66 -5.28
CA ALA A 30 6.88 -1.26 -5.59
C ALA A 30 6.70 -0.33 -4.38
N LEU A 31 5.66 -0.56 -3.57
CA LEU A 31 5.42 0.19 -2.35
C LEU A 31 6.55 -0.01 -1.34
N ILE A 32 6.95 -1.26 -1.08
CA ILE A 32 8.10 -1.57 -0.23
C ILE A 32 9.34 -0.83 -0.75
N ALA A 33 9.69 -0.99 -2.02
CA ALA A 33 10.85 -0.33 -2.62
C ALA A 33 10.80 1.22 -2.54
N MET A 34 9.61 1.81 -2.63
CA MET A 34 9.44 3.26 -2.44
C MET A 34 9.74 3.68 -1.01
N PHE A 35 9.21 2.97 -0.01
CA PHE A 35 9.35 3.37 1.40
C PHE A 35 10.68 2.94 2.04
N SER A 36 11.31 1.84 1.60
CA SER A 36 12.63 1.40 2.09
C SER A 36 13.73 2.44 1.87
N ARG A 37 13.58 3.32 0.86
CA ARG A 37 14.53 4.41 0.60
C ARG A 37 14.50 5.51 1.67
N TYR A 38 13.40 5.66 2.38
CA TYR A 38 13.19 6.75 3.35
C TYR A 38 13.41 6.31 4.80
N ASN A 39 13.46 5.01 5.07
CA ASN A 39 13.54 4.51 6.44
C ASN A 39 14.38 3.23 6.52
N ARG A 40 15.69 3.36 6.28
CA ARG A 40 16.64 2.22 6.15
C ARG A 40 16.68 1.30 7.37
N ASP A 41 16.39 1.82 8.56
CA ASP A 41 16.41 1.02 9.79
C ASP A 41 15.09 0.27 10.04
N ASP A 42 13.98 0.73 9.48
CA ASP A 42 12.65 0.15 9.71
C ASP A 42 12.32 -1.05 8.80
N PHE A 43 13.07 -1.22 7.71
CA PHE A 43 12.90 -2.34 6.77
C PHE A 43 13.86 -3.51 7.03
N LYS A 44 14.57 -3.53 8.17
CA LYS A 44 15.47 -4.64 8.54
C LYS A 44 14.69 -5.92 8.89
N ASP A 45 14.94 -6.93 8.06
CA ASP A 45 14.81 -8.39 8.11
C ASP A 45 13.58 -9.13 8.65
N HIS A 46 12.65 -8.55 9.42
CA HIS A 46 11.46 -9.31 9.88
C HIS A 46 10.16 -8.50 10.00
N ALA A 47 10.15 -7.23 9.59
CA ALA A 47 8.92 -6.44 9.63
C ALA A 47 7.87 -6.95 8.62
N SER A 48 6.72 -7.41 9.12
CA SER A 48 5.59 -7.73 8.26
C SER A 48 4.79 -6.46 7.96
N TYR A 49 4.36 -6.33 6.70
CA TYR A 49 3.62 -5.17 6.22
C TYR A 49 2.20 -5.58 5.80
N THR A 50 1.22 -4.90 6.38
CA THR A 50 -0.18 -5.05 6.03
C THR A 50 -0.56 -3.90 5.10
N LEU A 51 -1.11 -4.23 3.93
CA LEU A 51 -1.64 -3.26 2.99
C LEU A 51 -3.16 -3.17 3.19
N THR A 52 -3.64 -2.00 3.59
CA THR A 52 -5.06 -1.68 3.64
C THR A 52 -5.41 -0.64 2.59
N TYR A 53 -6.67 -0.59 2.22
CA TYR A 53 -7.18 0.39 1.28
C TYR A 53 -8.52 0.95 1.74
N GLN A 54 -8.76 2.21 1.42
CA GLN A 54 -10.07 2.82 1.58
C GLN A 54 -10.85 2.61 0.29
N ASP A 55 -12.05 2.06 0.37
CA ASP A 55 -12.90 1.83 -0.80
C ASP A 55 -13.76 3.06 -1.16
N LYS A 56 -14.77 2.84 -2.02
CA LYS A 56 -15.69 3.87 -2.49
C LYS A 56 -16.69 4.34 -1.42
N GLU A 57 -16.97 3.50 -0.43
CA GLU A 57 -17.93 3.75 0.66
C GLU A 57 -17.23 4.43 1.84
N GLY A 58 -15.89 4.42 1.82
CA GLY A 58 -15.05 5.07 2.82
C GLY A 58 -14.49 4.09 3.85
N ASP A 59 -14.76 2.80 3.68
CA ASP A 59 -14.36 1.75 4.61
C ASP A 59 -12.91 1.33 4.36
N TRP A 60 -12.20 1.04 5.45
CA TRP A 60 -10.83 0.53 5.40
C TRP A 60 -10.83 -1.00 5.39
N LEU A 61 -10.36 -1.58 4.30
CA LEU A 61 -10.37 -3.01 4.04
C LEU A 61 -8.94 -3.53 3.81
N LEU A 62 -8.75 -4.84 3.97
CA LEU A 62 -7.49 -5.51 3.66
C LEU A 62 -7.33 -5.69 2.14
N ALA A 63 -6.16 -5.35 1.62
CA ALA A 63 -5.85 -5.54 0.20
C ALA A 63 -5.45 -7.00 -0.07
N GLY A 64 -6.27 -7.71 -0.85
CA GLY A 64 -6.02 -9.09 -1.25
C GLY A 64 -7.30 -9.91 -1.46
N ASP A 65 -8.41 -9.48 -0.86
CA ASP A 65 -9.66 -10.26 -0.87
C ASP A 65 -10.45 -10.14 -2.18
N LEU A 66 -10.27 -9.02 -2.90
CA LEU A 66 -10.90 -8.80 -4.19
C LEU A 66 -9.97 -9.20 -5.34
N PRO A 67 -10.52 -9.66 -6.48
CA PRO A 67 -9.77 -9.71 -7.74
C PRO A 67 -9.10 -8.36 -8.02
N TRP A 68 -7.90 -8.39 -8.61
CA TRP A 68 -7.09 -7.20 -8.83
C TRP A 68 -7.84 -6.06 -9.53
N LEU A 69 -8.60 -6.39 -10.58
CA LEU A 69 -9.38 -5.40 -11.34
C LEU A 69 -10.41 -4.68 -10.46
N ASN A 70 -11.20 -5.44 -9.69
CA ASN A 70 -12.20 -4.90 -8.78
C ASN A 70 -11.57 -3.99 -7.72
N PHE A 71 -10.42 -4.38 -7.17
CA PHE A 71 -9.66 -3.55 -6.26
C PHE A 71 -9.19 -2.23 -6.90
N VAL A 72 -8.67 -2.29 -8.13
CA VAL A 72 -8.23 -1.08 -8.86
C VAL A 72 -9.38 -0.11 -9.09
N GLU A 73 -10.61 -0.62 -9.28
CA GLU A 73 -11.80 0.19 -9.48
C GLU A 73 -12.39 0.75 -8.17
N SER A 74 -12.24 0.05 -7.05
CA SER A 74 -12.82 0.47 -5.77
C SER A 74 -11.91 1.36 -4.93
N VAL A 75 -10.60 1.31 -5.12
CA VAL A 75 -9.64 1.95 -4.21
C VAL A 75 -9.56 3.46 -4.34
N HIS A 76 -9.68 4.17 -3.24
CA HIS A 76 -9.46 5.62 -3.15
C HIS A 76 -8.15 6.00 -2.45
N ARG A 77 -7.75 5.23 -1.43
CA ARG A 77 -6.53 5.46 -0.66
C ARG A 77 -5.85 4.15 -0.32
N LEU A 78 -4.53 4.20 -0.14
CA LEU A 78 -3.74 3.09 0.36
C LEU A 78 -3.06 3.47 1.66
N GLN A 79 -2.99 2.51 2.57
CA GLN A 79 -2.22 2.62 3.79
C GLN A 79 -1.39 1.36 3.99
N ILE A 80 -0.12 1.56 4.35
CA ILE A 80 0.79 0.50 4.72
C ILE A 80 0.97 0.59 6.23
N GLN A 81 0.64 -0.48 6.92
CA GLN A 81 0.87 -0.63 8.34
C GLN A 81 2.00 -1.61 8.55
N ARG A 82 2.84 -1.33 9.54
CA ARG A 82 3.92 -2.23 9.93
C ARG A 82 3.45 -2.99 11.17
N SER A 83 3.48 -4.32 11.12
CA SER A 83 3.43 -5.11 12.34
C SER A 83 4.82 -5.08 12.97
N ARG A 84 4.87 -4.80 14.26
CA ARG A 84 6.04 -5.07 15.10
C ARG A 84 5.61 -6.23 15.99
N ASP A 85 6.21 -7.39 15.77
CA ASP A 85 6.17 -8.45 16.78
C ASP A 85 6.98 -8.01 18.01
#